data_AF-A0AAJ1HDJ1-F1
#
_entry.id   AF-A0AAJ1HDJ1-F1
#
_cell.length_a   1.000
_cell.length_b   1.000
_cell.length_c   1.000
_cell.angle_alpha   90.00
_cell.angle_beta   90.00
_cell.angle_gamma   90.00
#
_symmetry.space_group_name_H-M   'P 1'
#
loop_
_entity.id
_entity.type
_entity.pdbx_description
1 polymer ?
#
loop_
_entity_poly.entity_id
_entity_poly.type
_entity_poly.pdbx_seq_one_letter_code
_entity_poly.pdbx_strand_id
1 'polypeptide(L)'
;MIKEVKQLIKRKRWLQFPKTIVVVLVVMLIAVFLSSCSYNQPALNLLKKKQFVMIKMGDSTDEHFEVGVDLEKKEYYYNDETAVKDDTVYGGYKADWDRKQYYKSAVNNELSSVLLSKKITTDEIKKSNYQITSSPKRFLDDKLMKEEYPPEFEAIYLKKNRQFTKVRITYNKEFLPTRIEWYYKGEEGLKWYTWRTYSYPFKNKSYFDMKLDEEIKDIKEIQEENKGD
;
A
#
# COMPACT_ATOMS: atom_id res chain seq x y z
N MET A 1 -3.01 22.19 71.73
CA MET A 1 -3.85 21.46 70.76
C MET A 1 -4.03 22.17 69.41
N ILE A 2 -4.59 23.39 69.33
CA ILE A 2 -4.94 24.04 68.03
C ILE A 2 -3.72 24.33 67.13
N LYS A 3 -2.56 24.71 67.70
CA LYS A 3 -1.32 24.94 66.94
C LYS A 3 -0.78 23.65 66.28
N GLU A 4 -0.83 22.53 67.00
CA GLU A 4 -0.33 21.24 66.48
C GLU A 4 -1.21 20.67 65.38
N VAL A 5 -2.55 20.82 65.50
CA VAL A 5 -3.49 20.42 64.44
C VAL A 5 -3.26 21.23 63.16
N LYS A 6 -3.02 22.55 63.26
CA LYS A 6 -2.67 23.39 62.11
C LYS A 6 -1.35 22.97 61.46
N GLN A 7 -0.35 22.58 62.26
CA GLN A 7 0.97 22.16 61.77
C GLN A 7 0.91 20.78 61.08
N LEU A 8 0.11 19.84 61.61
CA LEU A 8 -0.20 18.55 60.99
C LEU A 8 -0.93 18.72 59.65
N ILE A 9 -1.95 19.58 59.58
CA ILE A 9 -2.67 19.89 58.33
C ILE A 9 -1.73 20.52 57.31
N LYS A 10 -0.87 21.46 57.73
CA LYS A 10 0.11 22.12 56.85
C LYS A 10 1.13 21.13 56.29
N ARG A 11 1.64 20.20 57.12
CA ARG A 11 2.58 19.14 56.73
C ARG A 11 1.94 18.09 55.81
N LYS A 12 0.71 17.66 56.12
CA LYS A 12 -0.06 16.72 55.28
C LYS A 12 -0.37 17.32 53.91
N ARG A 13 -0.72 18.61 53.86
CA ARG A 13 -0.93 19.36 52.62
C ARG A 13 0.36 19.51 51.82
N TRP A 14 1.49 19.80 52.49
CA TRP A 14 2.83 19.87 51.88
C TRP A 14 3.34 18.52 51.35
N LEU A 15 2.91 17.39 51.92
CA LEU A 15 3.18 16.04 51.39
C LEU A 15 2.26 15.63 50.22
N GLN A 16 1.06 16.21 50.12
CA GLN A 16 0.14 15.94 49.02
C GLN A 16 0.41 16.80 47.77
N PHE A 17 0.87 18.04 47.94
CA PHE A 17 1.30 18.92 46.84
C PHE A 17 2.33 18.29 45.87
N PRO A 18 3.43 17.65 46.32
CA PRO A 18 4.37 17.02 45.40
C PRO A 18 3.76 15.80 44.70
N LYS A 19 2.84 15.06 45.36
CA LYS A 19 2.16 13.92 44.74
C LYS A 19 1.23 14.34 43.60
N THR A 20 0.45 15.40 43.79
CA THR A 20 -0.43 15.92 42.72
C THR A 20 0.37 16.50 41.56
N ILE A 21 1.49 17.19 41.82
CA ILE A 21 2.38 17.70 40.76
C ILE A 21 2.97 16.56 39.93
N VAL A 22 3.43 15.47 40.57
CA VAL A 22 3.95 14.29 39.87
C VAL A 22 2.87 13.63 39.01
N VAL A 23 1.64 13.48 39.53
CA VAL A 23 0.53 12.91 38.74
C VAL A 23 0.19 13.79 37.53
N VAL A 24 0.14 15.11 37.68
CA VAL A 24 -0.12 16.04 36.56
C VAL A 24 0.99 15.98 35.51
N LEU A 25 2.26 15.89 35.93
CA LEU A 25 3.40 15.74 35.02
C LEU A 25 3.35 14.41 34.25
N VAL A 26 3.00 13.30 34.92
CA VAL A 26 2.85 12.00 34.27
C VAL A 26 1.70 12.02 33.27
N VAL A 27 0.56 12.62 33.61
CA VAL A 27 -0.58 12.75 32.68
C VAL A 27 -0.23 13.65 31.49
N MET A 28 0.50 14.75 31.70
CA MET A 28 1.02 15.57 30.59
C MET A 28 2.00 14.80 29.72
N LEU A 29 2.92 14.04 30.29
CA LEU A 29 3.86 13.21 29.54
C LEU A 29 3.13 12.16 28.71
N ILE A 30 2.14 11.46 29.29
CA ILE A 30 1.30 10.50 28.57
C ILE A 30 0.51 11.20 27.46
N ALA A 31 -0.06 12.38 27.72
CA ALA A 31 -0.79 13.15 26.71
C ALA A 31 0.14 13.60 25.56
N VAL A 32 1.36 14.08 25.86
CA VAL A 32 2.39 14.45 24.87
C VAL A 32 2.87 13.22 24.09
N PHE A 33 3.04 12.08 24.75
CA PHE A 33 3.39 10.81 24.10
C PHE A 33 2.27 10.31 23.18
N LEU A 34 1.02 10.32 23.65
CA LEU A 34 -0.15 9.90 22.87
C LEU A 34 -0.44 10.86 21.70
N SER A 35 -0.23 12.17 21.89
CA SER A 35 -0.33 13.14 20.79
C SER A 35 0.85 13.06 19.81
N SER A 36 2.02 12.61 20.27
CA SER A 36 3.17 12.29 19.41
C SER A 36 3.07 10.91 18.73
N CYS A 37 2.18 10.01 19.18
CA CYS A 37 1.96 8.70 18.58
C CYS A 37 1.10 8.71 17.30
N SER A 38 0.68 9.89 16.81
CA SER A 38 0.25 10.06 15.42
C SER A 38 1.46 10.45 14.58
N TYR A 39 2.39 9.51 14.35
CA TYR A 39 3.54 9.77 13.48
C TYR A 39 3.06 9.86 12.04
N ASN A 40 2.76 11.09 11.61
CA ASN A 40 2.48 11.37 10.23
C ASN A 40 3.64 10.84 9.37
N GLN A 41 3.35 9.87 8.53
CA GLN A 41 4.35 9.21 7.71
C GLN A 41 3.81 8.94 6.31
N PRO A 42 4.68 8.75 5.31
CA PRO A 42 4.24 8.30 4.00
C PRO A 42 3.48 6.97 4.10
N ALA A 43 2.29 6.89 3.48
CA ALA A 43 1.49 5.66 3.46
C ALA A 43 2.26 4.48 2.85
N LEU A 44 3.17 4.77 1.90
CA LEU A 44 4.11 3.81 1.34
C LEU A 44 4.92 3.04 2.39
N ASN A 45 5.30 3.67 3.51
CA ASN A 45 6.08 2.99 4.55
C ASN A 45 5.26 1.88 5.23
N LEU A 46 3.96 2.13 5.44
CA LEU A 46 3.04 1.15 6.01
C LEU A 46 2.78 0.01 5.01
N LEU A 47 2.62 0.33 3.73
CA LEU A 47 2.50 -0.67 2.67
C LEU A 47 3.74 -1.58 2.60
N LYS A 48 4.96 -1.00 2.63
CA LYS A 48 6.21 -1.77 2.68
C LYS A 48 6.33 -2.63 3.95
N LYS A 49 5.89 -2.11 5.09
CA LYS A 49 5.87 -2.87 6.36
C LYS A 49 4.87 -4.03 6.31
N LYS A 50 3.76 -3.87 5.57
CA LYS A 50 2.80 -4.96 5.37
C LYS A 50 3.36 -6.08 4.50
N GLN A 51 4.34 -5.75 3.65
CA GLN A 51 5.15 -6.65 2.82
C GLN A 51 4.38 -7.35 1.71
N PHE A 52 3.34 -8.10 2.06
CA PHE A 52 2.59 -8.93 1.11
C PHE A 52 1.33 -8.22 0.66
N VAL A 53 1.14 -8.10 -0.65
CA VAL A 53 -0.03 -7.44 -1.26
C VAL A 53 -0.62 -8.35 -2.32
N MET A 54 -1.95 -8.52 -2.28
CA MET A 54 -2.70 -9.19 -3.33
C MET A 54 -3.49 -8.14 -4.11
N ILE A 55 -3.32 -8.12 -5.42
CA ILE A 55 -3.88 -7.15 -6.34
C ILE A 55 -4.85 -7.88 -7.26
N LYS A 56 -6.04 -7.32 -7.47
CA LYS A 56 -6.97 -7.79 -8.50
C LYS A 56 -7.33 -6.66 -9.44
N MET A 57 -7.49 -7.01 -10.71
CA MET A 57 -8.00 -6.09 -11.73
C MET A 57 -9.42 -5.64 -11.37
N GLY A 58 -9.75 -4.37 -11.66
CA GLY A 58 -11.01 -3.76 -11.24
C GLY A 58 -12.19 -3.94 -12.20
N ASP A 59 -11.92 -4.31 -13.46
CA ASP A 59 -12.91 -4.36 -14.55
C ASP A 59 -12.75 -5.61 -15.43
N SER A 60 -12.08 -6.66 -14.94
CA SER A 60 -12.01 -7.91 -15.68
C SER A 60 -13.27 -8.73 -15.45
N THR A 61 -13.97 -9.06 -16.54
CA THR A 61 -14.95 -10.15 -16.56
C THR A 61 -14.30 -11.51 -16.29
N ASP A 62 -12.96 -11.57 -16.38
CA ASP A 62 -12.12 -12.65 -15.91
C ASP A 62 -11.76 -12.43 -14.44
N GLU A 63 -12.32 -13.24 -13.53
CA GLU A 63 -11.86 -13.31 -12.13
C GLU A 63 -10.40 -13.82 -12.00
N HIS A 64 -9.80 -14.23 -13.13
CA HIS A 64 -8.50 -14.87 -13.31
C HIS A 64 -7.31 -13.90 -13.41
N PHE A 65 -7.40 -12.65 -12.96
CA PHE A 65 -6.21 -11.76 -12.96
C PHE A 65 -5.89 -11.28 -11.54
N GLU A 66 -5.03 -12.06 -10.89
CA GLU A 66 -4.51 -11.84 -9.55
C GLU A 66 -2.98 -11.75 -9.55
N VAL A 67 -2.46 -10.75 -8.84
CA VAL A 67 -1.03 -10.57 -8.66
C VAL A 67 -0.71 -10.54 -7.17
N GLY A 68 0.12 -11.46 -6.71
CA GLY A 68 0.65 -11.48 -5.36
C GLY A 68 2.08 -10.95 -5.34
N VAL A 69 2.39 -10.01 -4.44
CA VAL A 69 3.71 -9.36 -4.35
C VAL A 69 4.27 -9.45 -2.94
N ASP A 70 5.52 -9.89 -2.80
CA ASP A 70 6.37 -9.69 -1.61
C ASP A 70 7.31 -8.50 -1.84
N LEU A 71 7.02 -7.39 -1.14
CA LEU A 71 7.77 -6.15 -1.24
C LEU A 71 9.18 -6.20 -0.66
N GLU A 72 9.47 -7.14 0.23
CA GLU A 72 10.76 -7.29 0.91
C GLU A 72 11.70 -8.18 0.09
N LYS A 73 11.26 -9.40 -0.25
CA LYS A 73 12.06 -10.36 -1.03
C LYS A 73 12.10 -10.06 -2.51
N LYS A 74 11.22 -9.16 -2.96
CA LYS A 74 11.06 -8.81 -4.37
C LYS A 74 10.68 -10.02 -5.21
N GLU A 75 9.70 -10.74 -4.71
CA GLU A 75 9.09 -11.91 -5.34
C GLU A 75 7.67 -11.56 -5.69
N TYR A 76 7.15 -12.17 -6.75
CA TYR A 76 5.76 -12.00 -7.14
C TYR A 76 5.28 -13.17 -7.98
N TYR A 77 3.97 -13.34 -8.05
CA TYR A 77 3.30 -14.11 -9.09
C TYR A 77 2.26 -13.23 -9.77
N TYR A 78 2.09 -13.45 -11.06
CA TYR A 78 0.92 -13.11 -11.84
C TYR A 78 0.37 -14.45 -12.32
N ASN A 79 -0.82 -14.82 -11.81
CA ASN A 79 -1.38 -16.16 -11.99
C ASN A 79 -1.36 -16.60 -13.46
N ASP A 80 -1.04 -17.87 -13.68
CA ASP A 80 -0.94 -18.52 -15.00
C ASP A 80 0.09 -17.92 -15.99
N GLU A 81 0.71 -16.77 -15.68
CA GLU A 81 1.56 -16.04 -16.64
C GLU A 81 3.04 -16.00 -16.24
N THR A 82 3.35 -15.50 -15.04
CA THR A 82 4.73 -15.21 -14.65
C THR A 82 4.91 -15.28 -13.15
N ALA A 83 6.00 -15.90 -12.71
CA ALA A 83 6.41 -15.87 -11.32
C ALA A 83 7.90 -15.53 -11.19
N VAL A 84 8.26 -14.77 -10.16
CA VAL A 84 9.64 -14.48 -9.78
C VAL A 84 9.84 -14.93 -8.34
N LYS A 85 10.71 -15.92 -8.18
CA LYS A 85 11.08 -16.50 -6.88
C LYS A 85 12.58 -16.76 -6.86
N ASP A 86 13.25 -16.35 -5.78
CA ASP A 86 14.71 -16.37 -5.70
C ASP A 86 15.32 -15.79 -7.00
N ASP A 87 16.41 -16.35 -7.51
CA ASP A 87 17.06 -15.84 -8.72
C ASP A 87 16.42 -16.29 -10.05
N THR A 88 15.20 -16.82 -10.01
CA THR A 88 14.55 -17.46 -11.16
C THR A 88 13.29 -16.70 -11.60
N VAL A 89 13.08 -16.64 -12.91
CA VAL A 89 11.83 -16.23 -13.54
C VAL A 89 11.19 -17.47 -14.16
N TYR A 90 9.91 -17.70 -13.86
CA TYR A 90 9.09 -18.76 -14.45
C TYR A 90 8.03 -18.09 -15.33
N GLY A 91 7.74 -18.65 -16.51
CA GLY A 91 6.87 -17.99 -17.48
C GLY A 91 7.51 -16.74 -18.07
N GLY A 92 6.71 -15.70 -18.24
CA GLY A 92 7.18 -14.39 -18.70
C GLY A 92 7.15 -14.20 -20.21
N TYR A 93 6.85 -12.97 -20.62
CA TYR A 93 6.68 -12.57 -22.02
C TYR A 93 7.97 -12.02 -22.66
N LYS A 94 9.03 -11.78 -21.87
CA LYS A 94 10.32 -11.24 -22.31
C LYS A 94 11.49 -12.11 -21.87
N ALA A 95 12.05 -12.87 -22.80
CA ALA A 95 13.14 -13.79 -22.54
C ALA A 95 14.46 -13.09 -22.13
N ASP A 96 14.63 -11.81 -22.48
CA ASP A 96 15.83 -11.01 -22.21
C ASP A 96 15.80 -10.28 -20.86
N TRP A 97 14.67 -10.31 -20.15
CA TRP A 97 14.51 -9.60 -18.89
C TRP A 97 15.04 -10.40 -17.70
N ASP A 98 15.80 -9.73 -16.84
CA ASP A 98 16.20 -10.28 -15.56
C ASP A 98 15.08 -10.18 -14.51
N ARG A 99 15.26 -10.88 -13.38
CA ARG A 99 14.28 -10.86 -12.28
C ARG A 99 13.97 -9.46 -11.75
N LYS A 100 14.94 -8.54 -11.78
CA LYS A 100 14.76 -7.18 -11.25
C LYS A 100 13.89 -6.37 -12.19
N GLN A 101 14.05 -6.54 -13.50
CA GLN A 101 13.21 -5.92 -14.51
C GLN A 101 11.78 -6.43 -14.42
N TYR A 102 11.57 -7.74 -14.32
CA TYR A 102 10.25 -8.33 -14.11
C TYR A 102 9.58 -7.81 -12.84
N TYR A 103 10.26 -7.89 -11.69
CA TYR A 103 9.71 -7.40 -10.43
C TYR A 103 9.41 -5.89 -10.47
N LYS A 104 10.33 -5.07 -11.02
CA LYS A 104 10.11 -3.62 -11.17
C LYS A 104 8.89 -3.35 -12.04
N SER A 105 8.72 -4.08 -13.15
CA SER A 105 7.57 -3.95 -14.03
C SER A 105 6.27 -4.30 -13.30
N ALA A 106 6.21 -5.46 -12.63
CA ALA A 106 5.02 -5.88 -11.89
C ALA A 106 4.65 -4.89 -10.78
N VAL A 107 5.64 -4.40 -10.02
CA VAL A 107 5.38 -3.41 -8.96
C VAL A 107 4.92 -2.06 -9.52
N ASN A 108 5.53 -1.58 -10.60
CA ASN A 108 5.15 -0.29 -11.16
C ASN A 108 3.79 -0.32 -11.88
N ASN A 109 3.46 -1.41 -12.55
CA ASN A 109 2.19 -1.57 -13.29
C ASN A 109 1.07 -2.04 -12.36
N GLU A 110 1.25 -3.19 -11.72
CA GLU A 110 0.19 -3.90 -11.00
C GLU A 110 -0.08 -3.28 -9.63
N LEU A 111 0.97 -3.08 -8.82
CA LEU A 111 0.84 -2.34 -7.55
C LEU A 111 0.63 -0.83 -7.78
N SER A 112 0.87 -0.35 -8.99
CA SER A 112 0.78 1.03 -9.42
C SER A 112 1.83 1.98 -8.82
N SER A 113 2.53 2.70 -9.70
CA SER A 113 3.38 3.85 -9.38
C SER A 113 2.72 4.89 -8.47
N VAL A 114 1.39 5.03 -8.52
CA VAL A 114 0.60 5.94 -7.67
C VAL A 114 0.82 5.66 -6.19
N LEU A 115 0.82 4.38 -5.80
CA LEU A 115 0.98 3.93 -4.41
C LEU A 115 2.44 3.93 -3.96
N LEU A 116 3.38 3.91 -4.92
CA LEU A 116 4.82 3.93 -4.67
C LEU A 116 5.36 5.34 -4.40
N SER A 117 4.50 6.37 -4.50
CA SER A 117 4.88 7.75 -4.20
C SER A 117 4.88 8.04 -2.69
N LYS A 118 5.85 8.84 -2.22
CA LYS A 118 5.87 9.35 -0.83
C LYS A 118 4.94 10.56 -0.62
N LYS A 119 4.10 10.89 -1.61
CA LYS A 119 3.28 12.12 -1.66
C LYS A 119 2.03 12.06 -0.79
N ILE A 120 1.62 10.85 -0.38
CA ILE A 120 0.42 10.61 0.43
C ILE A 120 0.85 10.25 1.84
N THR A 121 0.25 10.92 2.83
CA THR A 121 0.57 10.74 4.24
C THR A 121 -0.61 10.20 5.05
N THR A 122 -0.34 9.56 6.19
CA THR A 122 -1.40 9.04 7.07
C THR A 122 -2.35 10.12 7.58
N ASP A 123 -1.85 11.34 7.85
CA ASP A 123 -2.70 12.45 8.27
C ASP A 123 -3.65 12.89 7.17
N GLU A 124 -3.17 12.93 5.93
CA GLU A 124 -4.01 13.25 4.78
C GLU A 124 -5.11 12.21 4.60
N ILE A 125 -4.76 10.93 4.63
CA ILE A 125 -5.71 9.82 4.55
C ILE A 125 -6.78 9.96 5.64
N LYS A 126 -6.37 10.25 6.88
CA LYS A 126 -7.31 10.44 8.00
C LYS A 126 -8.24 11.63 7.78
N LYS A 127 -7.68 12.78 7.36
CA LYS A 127 -8.44 14.03 7.10
C LYS A 127 -9.41 13.88 5.92
N SER A 128 -9.07 13.03 4.95
CA SER A 128 -9.91 12.76 3.78
C SER A 128 -10.92 11.62 4.02
N ASN A 129 -11.17 11.23 5.27
CA ASN A 129 -12.02 10.10 5.64
C ASN A 129 -11.64 8.81 4.88
N TYR A 130 -10.34 8.50 4.86
CA TYR A 130 -9.73 7.33 4.21
C TYR A 130 -9.92 7.24 2.69
N GLN A 131 -10.32 8.34 2.03
CA GLN A 131 -10.47 8.39 0.58
C GLN A 131 -9.85 9.67 0.01
N ILE A 132 -8.77 9.55 -0.76
CA ILE A 132 -8.10 10.67 -1.39
C ILE A 132 -8.57 10.77 -2.83
N THR A 133 -9.04 11.94 -3.26
CA THR A 133 -9.39 12.23 -4.66
C THR A 133 -8.56 13.41 -5.15
N SER A 134 -7.89 13.26 -6.28
CA SER A 134 -7.09 14.34 -6.86
C SER A 134 -6.95 14.23 -8.38
N SER A 135 -6.30 15.21 -9.00
CA SER A 135 -5.96 15.14 -10.42
C SER A 135 -4.84 14.11 -10.66
N PRO A 136 -4.78 13.48 -11.85
CA PRO A 136 -3.72 12.55 -12.22
C PRO A 136 -2.32 13.13 -12.01
N LYS A 137 -2.15 14.41 -12.37
CA LYS A 137 -0.89 15.15 -12.32
C LYS A 137 -0.24 15.14 -10.94
N ARG A 138 -1.04 15.04 -9.88
CA ARG A 138 -0.52 14.92 -8.51
C ARG A 138 0.35 13.68 -8.34
N PHE A 139 -0.05 12.56 -8.94
CA PHE A 139 0.54 11.25 -8.67
C PHE A 139 1.71 10.92 -9.60
N LEU A 140 1.73 11.47 -10.83
CA LEU A 140 2.76 11.22 -11.83
C LEU A 140 4.20 11.33 -11.31
N ASP A 141 5.05 10.45 -11.82
CA ASP A 141 6.50 10.55 -11.69
C ASP A 141 7.13 10.93 -13.03
N ASP A 142 7.75 12.12 -13.08
CA ASP A 142 8.40 12.66 -14.28
C ASP A 142 9.55 11.80 -14.79
N LYS A 143 10.17 10.98 -13.93
CA LYS A 143 11.22 10.04 -14.35
C LYS A 143 10.60 8.81 -15.01
N LEU A 144 9.52 8.26 -14.43
CA LEU A 144 8.82 7.10 -14.99
C LEU A 144 8.18 7.42 -16.35
N MET A 145 7.67 8.65 -16.53
CA MET A 145 7.14 9.11 -17.82
C MET A 145 8.18 9.15 -18.97
N LYS A 146 9.47 9.16 -18.64
CA LYS A 146 10.58 9.20 -19.62
C LYS A 146 11.20 7.82 -19.87
N GLU A 147 10.75 6.78 -19.17
CA GLU A 147 11.19 5.42 -19.45
C GLU A 147 10.72 5.02 -20.85
N GLU A 148 11.48 4.14 -21.53
CA GLU A 148 11.09 3.60 -22.84
C GLU A 148 9.72 2.92 -22.77
N TYR A 149 9.46 2.25 -21.64
CA TYR A 149 8.19 1.63 -21.30
C TYR A 149 7.69 2.19 -19.96
N PRO A 150 7.00 3.35 -19.95
CA PRO A 150 6.43 3.90 -18.73
C PRO A 150 5.40 2.94 -18.13
N PRO A 151 5.21 2.94 -16.79
CA PRO A 151 4.17 2.16 -16.16
C PRO A 151 2.78 2.57 -16.65
N GLU A 152 1.80 1.68 -16.50
CA GLU A 152 0.44 1.83 -17.04
C GLU A 152 -0.19 3.19 -16.70
N PHE A 153 -0.04 3.67 -15.47
CA PHE A 153 -0.58 4.96 -15.02
C PHE A 153 0.01 6.14 -15.82
N GLU A 154 1.34 6.22 -15.92
CA GLU A 154 2.05 7.23 -16.71
C GLU A 154 1.74 7.09 -18.20
N ALA A 155 1.75 5.86 -18.73
CA ALA A 155 1.50 5.58 -20.13
C ALA A 155 0.09 6.00 -20.56
N ILE A 156 -0.94 5.73 -19.75
CA ILE A 156 -2.31 6.15 -20.02
C ILE A 156 -2.46 7.66 -19.89
N TYR A 157 -1.80 8.30 -18.92
CA TYR A 157 -1.81 9.76 -18.82
C TYR A 157 -1.21 10.44 -20.06
N LEU A 158 -0.11 9.89 -20.60
CA LEU A 158 0.52 10.37 -21.84
C LEU A 158 -0.36 10.12 -23.08
N LYS A 159 -1.06 8.98 -23.13
CA LYS A 159 -2.01 8.63 -24.20
C LYS A 159 -3.29 9.46 -24.06
N LYS A 160 -3.34 10.58 -24.79
CA LYS A 160 -4.45 11.56 -24.76
C LYS A 160 -5.86 11.00 -25.04
N ASN A 161 -6.00 9.78 -25.56
CA ASN A 161 -7.28 9.14 -25.90
C ASN A 161 -7.98 8.44 -24.71
N ARG A 162 -7.28 8.15 -23.61
CA ARG A 162 -7.84 7.52 -22.39
C ARG A 162 -7.65 8.40 -21.15
N GLN A 163 -7.79 9.72 -21.31
CA GLN A 163 -7.56 10.65 -20.22
C GLN A 163 -8.61 10.52 -19.12
N PHE A 164 -8.20 9.91 -18.02
CA PHE A 164 -8.86 10.07 -16.75
C PHE A 164 -8.57 11.45 -16.18
N THR A 165 -9.61 12.08 -15.62
CA THR A 165 -9.56 13.46 -15.13
C THR A 165 -9.36 13.54 -13.62
N LYS A 166 -9.68 12.45 -12.91
CA LYS A 166 -9.45 12.30 -11.46
C LYS A 166 -9.03 10.88 -11.14
N VAL A 167 -8.25 10.76 -10.08
CA VAL A 167 -7.86 9.50 -9.45
C VAL A 167 -8.38 9.52 -8.02
N ARG A 168 -8.95 8.40 -7.59
CA ARG A 168 -9.38 8.18 -6.23
C ARG A 168 -8.67 6.96 -5.66
N ILE A 169 -8.13 7.10 -4.46
CA ILE A 169 -7.48 6.03 -3.73
C ILE A 169 -8.22 5.86 -2.41
N THR A 170 -8.70 4.66 -2.15
CA THR A 170 -9.38 4.30 -0.90
C THR A 170 -8.41 3.51 -0.01
N TYR A 171 -8.46 3.77 1.29
CA TYR A 171 -7.63 3.13 2.31
C TYR A 171 -8.47 2.46 3.39
N ASN A 172 -7.91 1.46 4.06
CA ASN A 172 -8.49 0.89 5.28
C ASN A 172 -8.04 1.68 6.53
N LYS A 173 -8.52 1.26 7.72
CA LYS A 173 -8.16 1.90 9.01
C LYS A 173 -6.68 1.73 9.40
N GLU A 174 -5.95 0.85 8.73
CA GLU A 174 -4.50 0.65 8.88
C GLU A 174 -3.71 1.52 7.88
N PHE A 175 -4.38 2.42 7.15
CA PHE A 175 -3.81 3.29 6.11
C PHE A 175 -3.19 2.53 4.94
N LEU A 176 -3.63 1.29 4.72
CA LEU A 176 -3.25 0.49 3.57
C LEU A 176 -4.25 0.71 2.44
N PRO A 177 -3.79 0.89 1.19
CA PRO A 177 -4.69 1.07 0.05
C PRO A 177 -5.56 -0.17 -0.14
N THR A 178 -6.80 0.03 -0.55
CA THR A 178 -7.77 -1.05 -0.83
C THR A 178 -8.32 -0.97 -2.23
N ARG A 179 -8.29 0.22 -2.85
CA ARG A 179 -8.81 0.43 -4.20
C ARG A 179 -8.22 1.68 -4.85
N ILE A 180 -7.97 1.60 -6.17
CA ILE A 180 -7.76 2.76 -7.03
C ILE A 180 -8.88 2.80 -8.07
N GLU A 181 -9.48 3.98 -8.23
CA GLU A 181 -10.50 4.27 -9.22
C GLU A 181 -10.08 5.46 -10.09
N TRP A 182 -10.46 5.42 -11.36
CA TRP A 182 -10.26 6.51 -12.31
C TRP A 182 -11.61 7.09 -12.74
N TYR A 183 -11.66 8.41 -12.86
CA TYR A 183 -12.82 9.11 -13.39
C TYR A 183 -12.58 9.50 -14.85
N TYR A 184 -13.18 8.77 -15.78
CA TYR A 184 -13.04 9.02 -17.21
C TYR A 184 -14.34 8.75 -17.97
N LYS A 185 -14.41 9.19 -19.22
CA LYS A 185 -15.53 8.91 -20.11
C LYS A 185 -15.29 7.56 -20.77
N GLY A 186 -15.89 6.51 -20.21
CA GLY A 186 -15.90 5.17 -20.81
C GLY A 186 -17.16 4.95 -21.66
N GLU A 187 -17.46 3.68 -21.95
CA GLU A 187 -18.61 3.28 -22.79
C GLU A 187 -19.94 3.69 -22.17
N GLU A 188 -20.09 3.54 -20.86
CA GLU A 188 -21.27 3.97 -20.10
C GLU A 188 -21.25 5.48 -19.73
N GLY A 189 -20.36 6.25 -20.34
CA GLY A 189 -20.20 7.68 -20.08
C GLY A 189 -19.23 8.01 -18.93
N LEU A 190 -19.37 9.21 -18.39
CA LEU A 190 -18.43 9.81 -17.44
C LEU A 190 -18.73 9.35 -16.01
N LYS A 191 -18.06 8.27 -15.57
CA LYS A 191 -18.20 7.69 -14.22
C LYS A 191 -16.86 7.28 -13.63
N TRP A 192 -16.92 6.78 -12.40
CA TRP A 192 -15.78 6.14 -11.73
C TRP A 192 -15.70 4.68 -12.17
N TYR A 193 -14.51 4.25 -12.57
CA TYR A 193 -14.21 2.87 -12.90
C TYR A 193 -13.14 2.38 -11.93
N THR A 194 -13.34 1.19 -11.37
CA THR A 194 -12.34 0.54 -10.54
C THR A 194 -11.22 0.08 -11.45
N TRP A 195 -9.99 0.50 -11.17
CA TRP A 195 -8.83 0.03 -11.92
C TRP A 195 -8.19 -1.15 -11.22
N ARG A 196 -7.97 -1.04 -9.90
CA ARG A 196 -7.34 -2.08 -9.08
C ARG A 196 -7.98 -2.16 -7.71
N THR A 197 -8.04 -3.37 -7.16
CA THR A 197 -8.31 -3.59 -5.74
C THR A 197 -7.11 -4.24 -5.06
N TYR A 198 -6.96 -3.97 -3.77
CA TYR A 198 -5.83 -4.40 -2.98
C TYR A 198 -6.34 -5.06 -1.71
N SER A 199 -5.75 -6.20 -1.38
CA SER A 199 -6.03 -6.94 -0.17
C SER A 199 -4.75 -7.50 0.42
N TYR A 200 -4.86 -7.95 1.67
CA TYR A 200 -3.70 -8.38 2.46
C TYR A 200 -3.97 -9.72 3.14
N PRO A 201 -4.26 -10.78 2.35
CA PRO A 201 -4.68 -12.08 2.88
C PRO A 201 -3.52 -12.87 3.49
N PHE A 202 -2.29 -12.56 3.12
CA PHE A 202 -1.11 -13.31 3.54
C PHE A 202 -0.78 -13.02 5.00
N LYS A 203 -0.90 -14.06 5.84
CA LYS A 203 -0.62 -13.96 7.28
C LYS A 203 0.88 -13.86 7.57
N ASN A 204 1.70 -14.52 6.75
CA ASN A 204 3.14 -14.61 6.89
C ASN A 204 3.77 -15.04 5.55
N LYS A 205 5.11 -15.08 5.52
CA LYS A 205 5.88 -15.51 4.35
C LYS A 205 5.52 -16.91 3.87
N SER A 206 5.37 -17.87 4.77
CA SER A 206 5.07 -19.27 4.38
C SER A 206 3.74 -19.39 3.62
N TYR A 207 2.72 -18.60 3.99
CA TYR A 207 1.45 -18.61 3.26
C TYR A 207 1.56 -17.96 1.87
N PHE A 208 2.39 -16.92 1.73
CA PHE A 208 2.70 -16.34 0.43
C PHE A 208 3.52 -17.31 -0.44
N ASP A 209 4.56 -17.90 0.12
CA ASP A 209 5.44 -18.86 -0.57
C ASP A 209 4.65 -20.07 -1.09
N MET A 210 3.70 -20.58 -0.30
CA MET A 210 2.82 -21.67 -0.71
C MET A 210 2.03 -21.30 -1.97
N LYS A 211 1.45 -20.09 -2.02
CA LYS A 211 0.75 -19.60 -3.21
C LYS A 211 1.68 -19.39 -4.40
N LEU A 212 2.84 -18.79 -4.17
CA LEU A 212 3.85 -18.62 -5.21
C LEU A 212 4.32 -19.97 -5.79
N ASP A 213 4.49 -21.00 -4.96
CA ASP A 213 4.89 -22.34 -5.40
C ASP A 213 3.79 -23.07 -6.18
N GLU A 214 2.52 -22.89 -5.79
CA GLU A 214 1.36 -23.36 -6.56
C GLU A 214 1.37 -22.75 -7.97
N GLU A 215 1.48 -21.43 -8.08
CA GLU A 215 1.49 -20.73 -9.37
C GLU A 215 2.70 -21.12 -10.25
N ILE A 216 3.88 -21.35 -9.64
CA ILE A 216 5.06 -21.84 -10.38
C ILE A 216 4.81 -23.22 -10.97
N LYS A 217 4.06 -24.09 -10.27
CA LYS A 217 3.69 -25.42 -10.77
C LYS A 217 2.76 -25.29 -11.97
N ASP A 218 1.73 -24.48 -11.86
CA ASP A 218 0.72 -24.30 -12.90
C ASP A 218 1.33 -23.68 -14.17
N ILE A 219 2.20 -22.66 -14.01
CA ILE A 219 2.96 -22.07 -15.13
C ILE A 219 3.80 -23.12 -15.86
N LYS A 220 4.44 -24.05 -15.13
CA LYS A 220 5.24 -25.12 -15.76
C LYS A 220 4.37 -26.11 -16.52
N GLU A 221 3.23 -26.48 -15.96
CA GLU A 221 2.27 -27.39 -16.61
C GLU A 221 1.75 -26.76 -17.92
N ILE A 222 1.34 -25.48 -17.90
CA ILE A 222 0.94 -24.73 -19.10
C ILE A 222 2.08 -24.69 -20.14
N GLN A 223 3.33 -24.50 -19.71
CA GLN A 223 4.47 -24.50 -20.62
C GLN A 223 4.79 -25.88 -21.21
N GLU A 224 4.49 -26.97 -20.51
CA GLU A 224 4.66 -28.34 -21.02
C GLU A 224 3.57 -28.69 -22.03
N GLU A 225 2.31 -28.35 -21.74
CA GLU A 225 1.19 -28.54 -22.67
C GLU A 225 1.43 -27.82 -24.00
N ASN A 226 1.88 -26.55 -23.96
CA ASN A 226 2.16 -25.76 -25.15
C ASN A 226 3.39 -26.23 -25.97
N LYS A 227 4.20 -27.16 -25.46
CA LYS A 227 5.32 -27.78 -26.21
C LYS A 227 4.93 -29.08 -26.91
N GLY A 228 3.77 -29.64 -26.57
CA GLY A 228 3.27 -30.91 -27.12
C GLY A 228 2.51 -30.78 -28.44
N ASP A 229 2.11 -29.56 -28.80
CA ASP A 229 1.45 -29.19 -30.07
C ASP A 229 2.45 -28.69 -31.13
#